data_AF-A0A5C4J1W2-F1
#
_entry.id   AF-A0A5C4J1W2-F1
#
_cell.length_a   1.000
_cell.length_b   1.000
_cell.length_c   1.000
_cell.angle_alpha   90.00
_cell.angle_beta   90.00
_cell.angle_gamma   90.00
#
_symmetry.space_group_name_H-M   'P 1'
#
loop_
_entity.id
_entity.type
_entity.pdbx_description
1 polymer ?
#
loop_
_entity_poly.entity_id
_entity_poly.type
_entity_poly.pdbx_seq_one_letter_code
_entity_poly.pdbx_strand_id
1 'polypeptide(L)'
;MLRLYDHRTGRAEPLPAGPGLRVQVLGGAGHRVPVVADLLRRVAGRAGRHVRVAATSPFALDDFNIASFELLNVPLADADVYVADEAARPDALTLVVARETGGWTPAPTDPLAVRLAMLEVPYREPLELSEARLSRAAERLDGWRGKIAEWATSPGRPMNREYAREAEAALADDLGSPGALAVLDRLAADTGVPPGAKLETFIRLDLLLGLDLVSAIGTA
;
A
#
# COMPACT_ATOMS: atom_id res chain seq x y z
N MET A 1 -5.94 -5.38 -15.13
CA MET A 1 -4.80 -4.59 -15.65
C MET A 1 -4.68 -3.36 -14.76
N LEU A 2 -3.49 -3.06 -14.24
CA LEU A 2 -3.27 -1.90 -13.37
C LEU A 2 -3.53 -0.61 -14.14
N ARG A 3 -4.38 0.26 -13.58
CA ARG A 3 -4.69 1.60 -14.08
C ARG A 3 -4.41 2.62 -12.99
N LEU A 4 -3.92 3.79 -13.37
CA LEU A 4 -3.63 4.89 -12.44
C LEU A 4 -4.28 6.17 -12.96
N TYR A 5 -4.74 7.01 -12.06
CA TYR A 5 -5.29 8.32 -12.40
C TYR A 5 -4.22 9.21 -13.00
N ASP A 6 -4.47 9.64 -14.23
CA ASP A 6 -3.65 10.60 -14.94
C ASP A 6 -4.24 12.00 -14.76
N HIS A 7 -3.51 12.86 -14.05
CA HIS A 7 -3.94 14.25 -13.82
C HIS A 7 -4.06 15.06 -15.12
N ARG A 8 -3.38 14.64 -16.19
CA ARG A 8 -3.40 15.31 -17.51
C ARG A 8 -4.71 15.08 -18.24
N THR A 9 -5.30 13.90 -18.06
CA THR A 9 -6.54 13.49 -18.76
C THR A 9 -7.76 13.44 -17.83
N GLY A 10 -7.54 13.50 -16.52
CA GLY A 10 -8.59 13.45 -15.50
C GLY A 10 -9.22 12.07 -15.35
N ARG A 11 -8.55 11.00 -15.78
CA ARG A 11 -9.11 9.64 -15.82
C ARG A 11 -8.07 8.59 -15.43
N ALA A 12 -8.55 7.42 -14.97
CA ALA A 12 -7.68 6.27 -14.75
C ALA A 12 -7.28 5.62 -16.07
N GLU A 13 -5.97 5.54 -16.33
CA GLU A 13 -5.39 5.04 -17.57
C GLU A 13 -4.48 3.84 -17.33
N PRO A 14 -4.39 2.90 -18.29
CA PRO A 14 -3.44 1.80 -18.19
C PRO A 14 -2.01 2.32 -18.21
N LEU A 15 -1.14 1.67 -17.43
CA LEU A 15 0.29 1.91 -17.50
C LEU A 15 0.88 1.50 -18.87
N PRO A 16 2.03 2.08 -19.27
CA PRO A 16 2.76 1.61 -20.45
C PRO A 16 2.95 0.09 -20.44
N ALA A 17 2.85 -0.53 -21.62
CA ALA A 17 3.03 -1.96 -21.77
C ALA A 17 4.50 -2.37 -21.55
N GLY A 18 4.73 -3.67 -21.36
CA GLY A 18 6.06 -4.26 -21.24
C GLY A 18 6.39 -4.76 -19.82
N PRO A 19 7.55 -5.41 -19.65
CA PRO A 19 7.91 -6.06 -18.39
C PRO A 19 8.47 -5.08 -17.35
N GLY A 20 9.02 -3.94 -17.74
CA GLY A 20 9.62 -2.95 -16.82
C GLY A 20 8.65 -1.83 -16.43
N LEU A 21 8.83 -1.22 -15.25
CA LEU A 21 8.18 0.02 -14.85
C LEU A 21 9.17 0.90 -14.07
N ARG A 22 9.49 2.08 -14.59
CA ARG A 22 10.39 3.06 -13.95
C ARG A 22 9.55 4.09 -13.21
N VAL A 23 9.66 4.11 -11.89
CA VAL A 23 8.97 5.05 -11.01
C VAL A 23 9.99 6.03 -10.46
N GLN A 24 9.74 7.33 -10.67
CA GLN A 24 10.51 8.40 -10.06
C GLN A 24 9.70 9.03 -8.93
N VAL A 25 10.17 8.88 -7.71
CA VAL A 25 9.67 9.66 -6.57
C VAL A 25 10.37 11.02 -6.62
N LEU A 26 9.61 12.07 -6.89
CA LEU A 26 10.08 13.43 -6.73
C LEU A 26 9.94 13.76 -5.25
N GLY A 27 10.90 14.49 -4.68
CA GLY A 27 10.91 14.79 -3.24
C GLY A 27 9.54 15.28 -2.75
N GLY A 28 9.28 15.11 -1.47
CA GLY A 28 8.01 15.50 -0.86
C GLY A 28 8.18 15.46 0.65
N ALA A 29 7.54 16.38 1.34
CA ALA A 29 7.56 16.38 2.79
C ALA A 29 6.48 15.42 3.30
N GLY A 30 6.82 14.59 4.28
CA GLY A 30 5.93 13.58 4.84
C GLY A 30 6.27 12.16 4.42
N HIS A 31 5.37 11.24 4.73
CA HIS A 31 5.56 9.79 4.69
C HIS A 31 4.58 9.11 3.73
N ARG A 32 3.53 9.79 3.28
CA ARG A 32 2.52 9.17 2.41
C ARG A 32 3.03 8.91 0.99
N VAL A 33 3.83 9.82 0.44
CA VAL A 33 4.46 9.66 -0.89
C VAL A 33 5.26 8.35 -0.98
N PRO A 34 6.22 8.06 -0.08
CA PRO A 34 6.95 6.79 -0.14
C PRO A 34 6.06 5.57 0.10
N VAL A 35 5.04 5.65 0.98
CA VAL A 35 4.07 4.55 1.19
C VAL A 35 3.29 4.24 -0.11
N VAL A 36 2.82 5.26 -0.82
CA VAL A 36 2.09 5.08 -2.09
C VAL A 36 3.00 4.57 -3.21
N ALA A 37 4.24 5.06 -3.28
CA ALA A 37 5.22 4.55 -4.24
C ALA A 37 5.56 3.08 -4.00
N ASP A 38 5.66 2.66 -2.73
CA ASP A 38 5.85 1.26 -2.35
C ASP A 38 4.63 0.40 -2.70
N LEU A 39 3.41 0.89 -2.44
CA LEU A 39 2.18 0.20 -2.85
C LEU A 39 2.14 -0.01 -4.36
N LEU A 40 2.44 1.03 -5.15
CA LEU A 40 2.55 0.94 -6.60
C LEU A 40 3.57 -0.14 -7.01
N ARG A 41 4.75 -0.13 -6.40
CA ARG A 41 5.79 -1.14 -6.65
C ARG A 41 5.27 -2.56 -6.40
N ARG A 42 4.62 -2.80 -5.26
CA ARG A 42 4.11 -4.12 -4.89
C ARG A 42 2.97 -4.58 -5.81
N VAL A 43 2.02 -3.70 -6.13
CA VAL A 43 0.87 -4.01 -7.01
C VAL A 43 1.32 -4.25 -8.45
N ALA A 44 2.20 -3.42 -9.00
CA ALA A 44 2.76 -3.63 -10.33
C ALA A 44 3.64 -4.88 -10.38
N GLY A 45 4.46 -5.12 -9.35
CA GLY A 45 5.27 -6.34 -9.23
C GLY A 45 4.41 -7.61 -9.20
N ARG A 46 3.30 -7.58 -8.47
CA ARG A 46 2.31 -8.65 -8.43
C ARG A 46 1.66 -8.95 -9.78
N ALA A 47 1.55 -7.94 -10.65
CA ALA A 47 1.10 -8.06 -12.03
C ALA A 47 2.21 -8.56 -12.99
N GLY A 48 3.39 -8.93 -12.48
CA GLY A 48 4.50 -9.48 -13.26
C GLY A 48 5.48 -8.42 -13.79
N ARG A 49 5.48 -7.20 -13.24
CA ARG A 49 6.37 -6.12 -13.66
C ARG A 49 7.67 -6.10 -12.85
N HIS A 50 8.79 -5.83 -13.49
CA HIS A 50 10.03 -5.44 -12.83
C HIS A 50 10.00 -3.93 -12.56
N VAL A 51 9.73 -3.55 -11.31
CA VAL A 51 9.58 -2.15 -10.95
C VAL A 51 10.89 -1.61 -10.37
N ARG A 52 11.43 -0.57 -11.00
CA ARG A 52 12.56 0.21 -10.50
C ARG A 52 12.01 1.49 -9.89
N VAL A 53 12.28 1.73 -8.61
CA VAL A 53 11.85 2.94 -7.90
C VAL A 53 13.09 3.74 -7.53
N ALA A 54 13.18 4.97 -8.03
CA ALA A 54 14.26 5.89 -7.75
C ALA A 54 13.74 7.16 -7.06
N ALA A 55 14.59 7.78 -6.25
CA ALA A 55 14.34 9.05 -5.58
C ALA A 55 15.55 9.96 -5.70
N THR A 56 15.36 11.29 -5.61
CA THR A 56 16.46 12.27 -5.57
C THR A 56 16.71 12.83 -4.17
N SER A 57 15.99 12.34 -3.18
CA SER A 57 16.14 12.73 -1.78
C SER A 57 15.90 11.51 -0.90
N PRO A 58 16.61 11.39 0.23
CA PRO A 58 16.36 10.31 1.17
C PRO A 58 15.01 10.50 1.85
N PHE A 59 14.38 9.38 2.20
CA PHE A 59 13.16 9.32 2.99
C PHE A 59 13.45 8.51 4.26
N ALA A 60 12.79 8.85 5.37
CA ALA A 60 12.73 7.96 6.54
C ALA A 60 11.79 6.80 6.20
N LEU A 61 12.34 5.76 5.58
CA LEU A 61 11.61 4.57 5.10
C LEU A 61 11.58 3.46 6.14
N ASP A 62 12.59 3.45 7.00
CA ASP A 62 12.66 2.57 8.16
C ASP A 62 11.35 2.72 8.94
N ASP A 63 10.82 1.60 9.41
CA ASP A 63 9.57 1.48 10.15
C ASP A 63 8.27 1.33 9.33
N PHE A 64 8.21 1.77 8.06
CA PHE A 64 6.97 1.65 7.25
C PHE A 64 6.91 0.39 6.38
N ASN A 65 7.81 -0.58 6.58
CA ASN A 65 7.95 -1.78 5.74
C ASN A 65 8.09 -1.43 4.24
N ILE A 66 8.90 -0.41 3.95
CA ILE A 66 9.22 0.02 2.59
C ILE A 66 10.64 -0.42 2.27
N ALA A 67 10.81 -1.29 1.27
CA ALA A 67 12.16 -1.59 0.78
C ALA A 67 12.77 -0.32 0.15
N SER A 68 14.06 -0.09 0.37
CA SER A 68 14.76 1.12 -0.04
C SER A 68 14.56 1.46 -1.52
N PHE A 69 14.54 2.76 -1.81
CA PHE A 69 14.55 3.28 -3.17
C PHE A 69 15.98 3.54 -3.62
N GLU A 70 16.22 3.44 -4.92
CA GLU A 70 17.51 3.84 -5.51
C GLU A 70 17.67 5.36 -5.39
N LEU A 71 18.71 5.81 -4.68
CA LEU A 71 18.99 7.22 -4.53
C LEU A 71 19.86 7.71 -5.69
N LEU A 72 19.33 8.65 -6.47
CA LEU A 72 19.98 9.25 -7.64
C LEU A 72 20.28 10.72 -7.41
N ASN A 73 21.36 11.22 -8.02
CA ASN A 73 21.70 12.65 -8.00
C ASN A 73 20.79 13.49 -8.92
N VAL A 74 20.21 12.86 -9.94
CA VAL A 74 19.30 13.48 -10.90
C VAL A 74 18.08 12.59 -11.13
N PRO A 75 16.88 13.14 -11.37
CA PRO A 75 15.71 12.32 -11.66
C PRO A 75 15.92 11.48 -12.93
N LEU A 76 15.25 10.33 -12.98
CA LEU A 76 15.16 9.52 -14.21
C LEU A 76 14.58 10.37 -15.35
N ALA A 77 15.35 10.49 -16.43
CA ALA A 77 14.94 11.22 -17.63
C ALA A 77 13.81 10.52 -18.38
N ASP A 78 13.68 9.21 -18.18
CA ASP A 78 12.79 8.28 -18.88
C ASP A 78 11.83 7.57 -17.93
N ALA A 79 11.46 8.19 -16.80
CA ALA A 79 10.48 7.62 -15.89
C ALA A 79 9.12 7.40 -16.58
N ASP A 80 8.51 6.26 -16.34
CA ASP A 80 7.17 5.94 -16.83
C ASP A 80 6.09 6.60 -15.96
N VAL A 81 6.38 6.74 -14.66
CA VAL A 81 5.47 7.30 -13.66
C VAL A 81 6.27 8.16 -12.67
N TYR A 82 5.77 9.35 -12.39
CA TYR A 82 6.24 10.18 -11.28
C TYR A 82 5.29 10.04 -10.08
N VAL A 83 5.82 10.09 -8.87
CA VAL A 83 5.04 10.14 -7.62
C VAL A 83 5.51 11.34 -6.82
N ALA A 84 4.59 12.21 -6.42
CA ALA A 84 4.89 13.48 -5.76
C ALA A 84 3.66 13.98 -4.98
N ASP A 85 3.85 14.95 -4.08
CA ASP A 85 2.74 15.62 -3.39
C ASP A 85 2.06 16.72 -4.24
N GLU A 86 2.74 17.17 -5.29
CA GLU A 86 2.22 18.10 -6.30
C GLU A 86 2.59 17.67 -7.73
N ALA A 87 1.79 18.11 -8.71
CA ALA A 87 2.07 17.85 -10.13
C ALA A 87 3.29 18.66 -10.60
N ALA A 88 4.47 18.03 -10.59
CA ALA A 88 5.72 18.70 -10.96
C ALA A 88 6.01 18.74 -12.48
N ARG A 89 5.34 17.89 -13.28
CA ARG A 89 5.61 17.71 -14.72
C ARG A 89 4.27 17.67 -15.49
N PRO A 90 3.90 18.72 -16.25
CA PRO A 90 2.59 18.78 -16.91
C PRO A 90 2.40 17.73 -18.01
N ASP A 91 3.47 17.28 -18.66
CA ASP A 91 3.38 16.34 -19.79
C ASP A 91 3.60 14.87 -19.37
N ALA A 92 3.90 14.60 -18.10
CA ALA A 92 4.22 13.26 -17.63
C ALA A 92 3.15 12.71 -16.66
N LEU A 93 2.90 11.40 -16.73
CA LEU A 93 2.02 10.72 -15.78
C LEU A 93 2.58 10.88 -14.35
N THR A 94 1.88 11.66 -13.53
CA THR A 94 2.24 11.92 -12.14
C THR A 94 1.09 11.51 -11.22
N LEU A 95 1.36 10.61 -10.28
CA LEU A 95 0.48 10.32 -9.15
C LEU A 95 0.66 11.43 -8.13
N VAL A 96 -0.31 12.34 -8.10
CA VAL A 96 -0.38 13.41 -7.11
C VAL A 96 -0.96 12.82 -5.83
N VAL A 97 -0.10 12.68 -4.82
CA VAL A 97 -0.44 12.15 -3.50
C VAL A 97 -0.77 13.31 -2.59
N ALA A 98 -2.03 13.39 -2.15
CA ALA A 98 -2.42 14.40 -1.18
C ALA A 98 -1.62 14.21 0.12
N ARG A 99 -0.81 15.21 0.43
CA ARG A 99 0.05 15.22 1.61
C ARG A 99 -0.78 15.05 2.88
N GLU A 100 -0.26 14.26 3.80
CA GLU A 100 -0.85 14.14 5.13
C GLU A 100 -0.58 15.39 5.98
N THR A 101 -1.57 15.75 6.79
CA THR A 101 -1.46 16.78 7.84
C THR A 101 -1.54 16.14 9.22
N GLY A 102 -1.29 16.94 10.25
CA GLY A 102 -1.19 16.45 11.62
C GLY A 102 0.14 15.74 11.86
N GLY A 103 0.13 14.73 12.72
CA GLY A 103 1.32 14.03 13.14
C GLY A 103 1.10 13.30 14.44
N TRP A 104 2.18 12.75 14.97
CA TRP A 104 2.18 11.99 16.20
C TRP A 104 3.32 12.48 17.08
N THR A 105 3.00 12.78 18.33
CA THR A 105 4.00 13.10 19.35
C THR A 105 3.47 12.57 20.68
N PRO A 106 4.12 11.57 21.29
CA PRO A 106 5.38 10.92 20.91
C PRO A 106 5.30 10.06 19.61
N ALA A 107 6.43 9.47 19.21
CA ALA A 107 6.47 8.49 18.10
C ALA A 107 5.43 7.36 18.32
N PRO A 108 4.78 6.83 17.25
CA PRO A 108 3.85 5.73 17.38
C PRO A 108 4.59 4.51 17.92
N THR A 109 3.90 3.73 18.73
CA THR A 109 4.44 2.44 19.20
C THR A 109 4.58 1.45 18.05
N ASP A 110 3.63 1.46 17.11
CA ASP A 110 3.69 0.68 15.87
C ASP A 110 3.58 1.60 14.63
N PRO A 111 4.69 1.83 13.93
CA PRO A 111 4.72 2.61 12.70
C PRO A 111 3.87 2.02 11.54
N LEU A 112 3.55 0.72 11.56
CA LEU A 112 2.66 0.11 10.58
C LEU A 112 1.19 0.48 10.82
N ALA A 113 0.81 0.94 12.02
CA ALA A 113 -0.48 1.56 12.26
C ALA A 113 -0.62 2.89 11.49
N VAL A 114 0.46 3.67 11.40
CA VAL A 114 0.51 4.90 10.60
C VAL A 114 0.41 4.56 9.10
N ARG A 115 1.12 3.51 8.65
CA ARG A 115 0.98 3.00 7.27
C ARG A 115 -0.46 2.62 6.97
N LEU A 116 -1.12 1.87 7.86
CA LEU A 116 -2.52 1.49 7.69
C LEU A 116 -3.42 2.73 7.60
N ALA A 117 -3.26 3.71 8.50
CA ALA A 117 -4.02 4.96 8.47
C ALA A 117 -3.88 5.73 7.13
N MET A 118 -2.72 5.67 6.49
CA MET A 118 -2.50 6.26 5.16
C MET A 118 -3.20 5.49 4.04
N LEU A 119 -3.27 4.16 4.14
CA LEU A 119 -3.91 3.27 3.17
C LEU A 119 -5.44 3.26 3.31
N GLU A 120 -5.99 3.69 4.45
CA GLU A 120 -7.43 3.83 4.69
C GLU A 120 -8.10 4.95 3.91
N VAL A 121 -7.32 5.91 3.40
CA VAL A 121 -7.81 7.05 2.63
C VAL A 121 -7.24 6.99 1.21
N PRO A 122 -8.04 7.19 0.14
CA PRO A 122 -7.53 7.24 -1.22
C PRO A 122 -6.37 8.23 -1.33
N TYR A 123 -5.29 7.86 -2.02
CA TYR A 123 -4.04 8.62 -2.01
C TYR A 123 -4.19 10.07 -2.49
N ARG A 124 -5.21 10.37 -3.29
CA ARG A 124 -5.53 11.71 -3.82
C ARG A 124 -6.34 12.58 -2.86
N GLU A 125 -6.92 12.00 -1.82
CA GLU A 125 -7.78 12.71 -0.88
C GLU A 125 -6.98 13.23 0.31
N PRO A 126 -7.29 14.43 0.83
CA PRO A 126 -6.65 14.97 2.03
C PRO A 126 -6.73 13.99 3.20
N LEU A 127 -5.63 13.87 3.95
CA LEU A 127 -5.53 12.99 5.10
C LEU A 127 -5.01 13.76 6.30
N GLU A 128 -5.78 13.81 7.37
CA GLU A 128 -5.29 14.25 8.69
C GLU A 128 -4.98 13.03 9.56
N LEU A 129 -3.74 12.94 10.02
CA LEU A 129 -3.27 11.95 10.99
C LEU A 129 -3.49 12.48 12.41
N SER A 130 -4.73 12.36 12.89
CA SER A 130 -5.09 12.65 14.28
C SER A 130 -4.82 11.45 15.19
N GLU A 131 -4.65 11.70 16.49
CA GLU A 131 -4.50 10.65 17.50
C GLU A 131 -5.62 9.61 17.43
N ALA A 132 -6.87 10.06 17.28
CA ALA A 132 -8.02 9.16 17.16
C ALA A 132 -7.96 8.27 15.92
N ARG A 133 -7.44 8.77 14.78
CA ARG A 133 -7.24 7.96 13.58
C ARG A 133 -6.15 6.92 13.80
N LEU A 134 -5.02 7.34 14.36
CA LEU A 134 -3.89 6.45 14.61
C LEU A 134 -4.27 5.34 15.62
N SER A 135 -5.00 5.68 16.67
CA SER A 135 -5.51 4.71 17.64
C SER A 135 -6.43 3.68 17.00
N ARG A 136 -7.39 4.10 16.15
CA ARG A 136 -8.26 3.17 15.42
C ARG A 136 -7.49 2.27 14.46
N ALA A 137 -6.51 2.83 13.76
CA ALA A 137 -5.66 2.05 12.87
C ALA A 137 -4.85 1.00 13.65
N ALA A 138 -4.29 1.36 14.81
CA ALA A 138 -3.59 0.44 15.68
C ALA A 138 -4.50 -0.70 16.18
N GLU A 139 -5.68 -0.37 16.70
CA GLU A 139 -6.68 -1.36 17.14
C GLU A 139 -7.08 -2.32 16.01
N ARG A 140 -7.28 -1.80 14.79
CA ARG A 140 -7.61 -2.60 13.63
C ARG A 140 -6.47 -3.54 13.23
N LEU A 141 -5.24 -3.03 13.24
CA LEU A 141 -4.04 -3.81 12.93
C LEU A 141 -3.83 -4.94 13.93
N ASP A 142 -3.96 -4.65 15.23
CA ASP A 142 -3.86 -5.64 16.30
C ASP A 142 -4.98 -6.68 16.20
N GLY A 143 -6.21 -6.25 15.87
CA GLY A 143 -7.32 -7.17 15.62
C GLY A 143 -7.05 -8.14 14.48
N TRP A 144 -6.44 -7.69 13.38
CA TRP A 144 -6.02 -8.57 12.29
C TRP A 144 -4.87 -9.50 12.70
N ARG A 145 -3.85 -9.00 13.41
CA ARG A 145 -2.74 -9.81 13.91
C ARG A 145 -3.20 -10.90 14.87
N GLY A 146 -4.14 -10.60 15.77
CA GLY A 146 -4.74 -11.60 16.66
C GLY A 146 -5.47 -12.70 15.88
N LYS A 147 -6.20 -12.34 14.83
CA LYS A 147 -6.84 -13.32 13.92
C LYS A 147 -5.82 -14.16 13.16
N ILE A 148 -4.72 -13.58 12.70
CA ILE A 148 -3.63 -14.31 12.04
C ILE A 148 -3.02 -15.33 13.00
N ALA A 149 -2.70 -14.91 14.23
CA ALA A 149 -2.16 -15.78 15.26
C ALA A 149 -3.12 -16.95 15.55
N GLU A 150 -4.42 -16.68 15.70
CA GLU A 150 -5.45 -17.70 15.89
C GLU A 150 -5.54 -18.67 14.68
N TRP A 151 -5.70 -18.15 13.47
CA TRP A 151 -5.88 -18.98 12.27
C TRP A 151 -4.64 -19.81 11.93
N ALA A 152 -3.45 -19.37 12.32
CA ALA A 152 -2.19 -20.12 12.16
C ALA A 152 -2.16 -21.43 12.96
N THR A 153 -3.03 -21.59 13.98
CA THR A 153 -3.17 -22.84 14.73
C THR A 153 -4.08 -23.88 14.05
N SER A 154 -4.74 -23.48 12.96
CA SER A 154 -5.68 -24.35 12.22
C SER A 154 -5.01 -25.10 11.07
N PRO A 155 -5.59 -26.22 10.59
CA PRO A 155 -5.09 -26.91 9.41
C PRO A 155 -5.02 -25.99 8.19
N GLY A 156 -3.88 -26.02 7.48
CA GLY A 156 -3.67 -25.24 6.26
C GLY A 156 -4.72 -25.54 5.19
N ARG A 157 -5.15 -24.50 4.47
CA ARG A 157 -6.11 -24.60 3.35
C ARG A 157 -5.69 -23.65 2.23
N PRO A 158 -5.96 -23.96 0.96
CA PRO A 158 -5.72 -23.02 -0.13
C PRO A 158 -6.40 -21.67 0.11
N MET A 159 -5.76 -20.57 -0.33
CA MET A 159 -6.34 -19.24 -0.27
C MET A 159 -7.75 -19.19 -0.90
N ASN A 160 -8.62 -18.33 -0.37
CA ASN A 160 -9.87 -18.00 -1.01
C ASN A 160 -9.61 -17.07 -2.21
N ARG A 161 -9.77 -17.61 -3.42
CA ARG A 161 -9.46 -16.90 -4.67
C ARG A 161 -10.42 -15.75 -4.98
N GLU A 162 -11.66 -15.81 -4.48
CA GLU A 162 -12.66 -14.77 -4.73
C GLU A 162 -12.28 -13.48 -4.00
N TYR A 163 -12.09 -13.56 -2.68
CA TYR A 163 -11.62 -12.45 -1.86
C TYR A 163 -10.26 -11.92 -2.35
N ALA A 164 -9.31 -12.81 -2.67
CA ALA A 164 -8.01 -12.38 -3.20
C ALA A 164 -8.15 -11.58 -4.51
N ARG A 165 -8.96 -12.06 -5.46
CA ARG A 165 -9.19 -11.36 -6.74
C ARG A 165 -9.89 -10.04 -6.56
N GLU A 166 -10.86 -9.96 -5.65
CA GLU A 166 -11.59 -8.73 -5.38
C GLU A 166 -10.66 -7.64 -4.80
N ALA A 167 -9.85 -7.98 -3.81
CA ALA A 167 -8.86 -7.05 -3.25
C ALA A 167 -7.78 -6.66 -4.27
N GLU A 168 -7.25 -7.62 -5.04
CA GLU A 168 -6.28 -7.34 -6.11
C GLU A 168 -6.88 -6.44 -7.20
N ALA A 169 -8.18 -6.60 -7.52
CA ALA A 169 -8.88 -5.75 -8.47
C ALA A 169 -9.06 -4.31 -7.94
N ALA A 170 -9.41 -4.15 -6.66
CA ALA A 170 -9.49 -2.84 -6.02
C ALA A 170 -8.13 -2.11 -6.05
N LEU A 171 -7.03 -2.82 -5.77
CA LEU A 171 -5.68 -2.26 -5.87
C LEU A 171 -5.25 -1.95 -7.31
N ALA A 172 -5.72 -2.75 -8.27
CA ALA A 172 -5.42 -2.53 -9.68
C ALA A 172 -6.20 -1.35 -10.28
N ASP A 173 -7.28 -0.92 -9.65
CA ASP A 173 -8.04 0.28 -10.01
C ASP A 173 -7.55 1.46 -9.16
N ASP A 174 -6.55 2.17 -9.68
CA ASP A 174 -6.04 3.42 -9.11
C ASP A 174 -5.52 3.30 -7.68
N LEU A 175 -4.84 2.18 -7.37
CA LEU A 175 -4.31 1.87 -6.04
C LEU A 175 -5.40 2.01 -4.95
N GLY A 176 -6.62 1.54 -5.22
CA GLY A 176 -7.78 1.60 -4.34
C GLY A 176 -7.64 0.78 -3.05
N SER A 177 -6.67 1.15 -2.20
CA SER A 177 -6.38 0.48 -0.94
C SER A 177 -7.54 0.45 0.05
N PRO A 178 -8.41 1.49 0.18
CA PRO A 178 -9.56 1.39 1.09
C PRO A 178 -10.50 0.23 0.72
N GLY A 179 -10.71 -0.01 -0.58
CA GLY A 179 -11.51 -1.12 -1.07
C GLY A 179 -10.89 -2.47 -0.73
N ALA A 180 -9.58 -2.62 -0.92
CA ALA A 180 -8.85 -3.84 -0.55
C ALA A 180 -8.87 -4.12 0.95
N LEU A 181 -8.74 -3.08 1.78
CA LEU A 181 -8.84 -3.20 3.24
C LEU A 181 -10.26 -3.61 3.68
N ALA A 182 -11.31 -3.10 3.02
CA ALA A 182 -12.69 -3.52 3.28
C ALA A 182 -12.93 -4.99 2.91
N VAL A 183 -12.27 -5.51 1.87
CA VAL A 183 -12.30 -6.94 1.51
C VAL A 183 -11.68 -7.80 2.61
N LEU A 184 -10.56 -7.37 3.21
CA LEU A 184 -9.95 -8.05 4.35
C LEU A 184 -10.89 -8.11 5.56
N ASP A 185 -11.57 -7.01 5.90
CA ASP A 185 -12.54 -7.02 7.00
C ASP A 185 -13.68 -8.01 6.77
N ARG A 186 -14.24 -8.03 5.55
CA ARG A 186 -15.31 -8.97 5.19
C ARG A 186 -14.84 -10.41 5.28
N LEU A 187 -13.65 -10.73 4.74
CA LEU A 187 -13.07 -12.06 4.86
C LEU A 187 -12.86 -12.47 6.31
N ALA A 188 -12.37 -11.54 7.13
CA ALA A 188 -12.12 -11.79 8.55
C ALA A 188 -13.41 -12.10 9.31
N ALA A 189 -14.56 -11.54 8.89
CA ALA A 189 -15.87 -11.76 9.48
C ALA A 189 -16.63 -12.98 8.91
N ASP A 190 -16.28 -13.46 7.71
CA ASP A 190 -17.01 -14.52 7.02
C ASP A 190 -16.82 -15.89 7.72
N THR A 191 -17.85 -16.41 8.37
CA THR A 191 -17.82 -17.71 9.06
C THR A 191 -17.87 -18.91 8.10
N GLY A 192 -18.20 -18.70 6.82
CA GLY A 192 -18.21 -19.72 5.77
C GLY A 192 -16.82 -20.04 5.21
N VAL A 193 -15.81 -19.19 5.45
CA VAL A 193 -14.43 -19.44 4.99
C VAL A 193 -13.62 -20.12 6.11
N PRO A 194 -13.00 -21.29 5.84
CA PRO A 194 -12.15 -21.94 6.82
C PRO A 194 -10.96 -21.07 7.28
N PRO A 195 -10.54 -21.11 8.56
CA PRO A 195 -9.43 -20.31 9.09
C PRO A 195 -8.15 -20.38 8.25
N GLY A 196 -7.71 -21.58 7.87
CA GLY A 196 -6.52 -21.74 7.03
C GLY A 196 -6.61 -21.03 5.67
N ALA A 197 -7.81 -20.91 5.09
CA ALA A 197 -8.01 -20.22 3.82
C ALA A 197 -8.01 -18.70 4.02
N LYS A 198 -8.52 -18.21 5.17
CA LYS A 198 -8.40 -16.81 5.56
C LYS A 198 -6.94 -16.42 5.75
N LEU A 199 -6.17 -17.23 6.50
CA LEU A 199 -4.75 -17.04 6.74
C LEU A 199 -3.97 -16.88 5.43
N GLU A 200 -4.07 -17.86 4.52
CA GLU A 200 -3.37 -17.80 3.23
C GLU A 200 -3.77 -16.60 2.37
N THR A 201 -5.04 -16.18 2.43
CA THR A 201 -5.51 -15.00 1.70
C THR A 201 -4.98 -13.70 2.30
N PHE A 202 -4.94 -13.60 3.63
CA PHE A 202 -4.35 -12.45 4.33
C PHE A 202 -2.85 -12.35 4.05
N ILE A 203 -2.09 -13.45 4.16
CA ILE A 203 -0.66 -13.50 3.81
C ILE A 203 -0.45 -12.99 2.37
N ARG A 204 -1.28 -13.44 1.44
CA ARG A 204 -1.21 -13.01 0.03
C ARG A 204 -1.37 -11.50 -0.13
N LEU A 205 -2.36 -10.91 0.54
CA LEU A 205 -2.67 -9.49 0.42
C LEU A 205 -1.72 -8.61 1.23
N ASP A 206 -1.18 -9.11 2.33
CA ASP A 206 -0.18 -8.42 3.14
C ASP A 206 1.13 -8.16 2.36
N LEU A 207 1.51 -9.06 1.46
CA LEU A 207 2.65 -8.81 0.55
C LEU A 207 2.45 -7.56 -0.34
N LEU A 208 1.20 -7.15 -0.58
CA LEU A 208 0.85 -5.96 -1.35
C LEU A 208 0.71 -4.72 -0.46
N LEU A 209 0.05 -4.88 0.70
CA LEU A 209 -0.25 -3.78 1.60
C LEU A 209 0.94 -3.40 2.48
N GLY A 210 1.86 -4.33 2.77
CA GLY A 210 3.06 -4.11 3.57
C GLY A 210 2.76 -3.85 5.05
N LEU A 211 1.75 -4.51 5.62
CA LEU A 211 1.32 -4.32 7.02
C LEU A 211 1.99 -5.29 7.99
N ASP A 212 2.81 -6.21 7.47
CA ASP A 212 3.58 -7.20 8.24
C ASP A 212 2.70 -7.97 9.23
N LEU A 213 1.53 -8.40 8.77
CA LEU A 213 0.57 -9.17 9.56
C LEU A 213 1.13 -10.54 9.93
N VAL A 214 2.02 -11.07 9.09
CA VAL A 214 2.66 -12.38 9.25
C VAL A 214 3.60 -12.45 10.45
N SER A 215 4.08 -11.30 10.96
CA SER A 215 4.88 -11.22 12.18
C SER A 215 4.16 -11.76 13.43
N ALA A 216 2.83 -11.81 13.41
CA ALA A 216 2.01 -12.34 14.51
C ALA A 216 1.86 -13.87 14.50
N ILE A 217 2.39 -14.57 13.48
CA ILE A 217 2.34 -16.03 13.46
C ILE A 217 3.19 -16.58 14.62
N GLY A 218 2.60 -17.44 15.44
CA GLY A 218 3.26 -18.04 16.60
C GLY A 218 3.16 -17.23 17.89
N THR A 219 2.35 -16.16 17.93
CA THR A 219 2.10 -15.36 19.15
C THR A 219 0.80 -15.70 19.87
N ALA A 220 0.09 -16.74 19.44
CA ALA A 220 -1.19 -17.20 20.03
C ALA A 220 -0.98 -17.95 21.35
#